data_AF-A0A3Y9C4D6-F1
#
_entry.id   AF-A0A3Y9C4D6-F1
#
_cell.length_a   1.000
_cell.length_b   1.000
_cell.length_c   1.000
_cell.angle_alpha   90.00
_cell.angle_beta   90.00
_cell.angle_gamma   90.00
#
_symmetry.space_group_name_H-M   'P 1'
#
loop_
_entity.id
_entity.type
_entity.pdbx_description
1 polymer ?
#
loop_
_entity_poly.entity_id
_entity_poly.type
_entity_poly.pdbx_seq_one_letter_code
_entity_poly.pdbx_strand_id
1 'polypeptide(L)'
;DIHYPGQTNHDACFIPESVRRYAGEPLYIIVAHWCQQQQDWVQRGQISEAFHITARRASYLMSYLRNKASRVVCVCRHQTLSNKARRYEIFVVRVLENPEPARRERTLTSQASRRRVGNGDSTQANELWNRLCSNRNAGKILKKEDEDDGV
;
A
#
# COMPACT_ATOMS: atom_id res chain seq x y z
N ASP A 1 -26.28 1.78 2.65
CA ASP A 1 -25.80 1.62 4.03
C ASP A 1 -24.38 2.16 4.12
N ILE A 2 -24.10 3.08 5.04
CA ILE A 2 -22.84 3.82 5.14
C ILE A 2 -21.92 3.10 6.14
N HIS A 3 -20.72 2.70 5.72
CA HIS A 3 -19.78 2.01 6.60
C HIS A 3 -18.88 3.00 7.35
N TYR A 4 -18.95 2.94 8.68
CA TYR A 4 -18.08 3.68 9.58
C TYR A 4 -16.91 2.81 10.05
N PRO A 5 -15.71 2.97 9.49
CA PRO A 5 -14.52 2.33 10.01
C PRO A 5 -14.24 2.80 11.46
N GLY A 6 -13.87 1.87 12.35
CA GLY A 6 -13.66 2.15 13.78
C GLY A 6 -12.48 3.07 14.15
N GLN A 7 -11.86 3.77 13.19
CA GLN A 7 -10.85 4.80 13.46
C GLN A 7 -11.29 6.14 12.87
N THR A 8 -11.11 7.21 13.66
CA THR A 8 -11.62 8.56 13.39
C THR A 8 -10.99 9.27 12.17
N ASN A 9 -9.86 8.78 11.67
CA ASN A 9 -9.17 9.34 10.50
C ASN A 9 -9.61 8.72 9.16
N HIS A 10 -10.68 7.93 9.16
CA HIS A 10 -11.17 7.29 7.97
C HIS A 10 -12.48 7.94 7.53
N ASP A 11 -12.51 8.51 6.33
CA ASP A 11 -13.75 8.96 5.68
C ASP A 11 -14.76 7.80 5.64
N ALA A 12 -16.02 8.14 5.89
CA ALA A 12 -17.16 7.25 5.67
C ALA A 12 -17.12 6.75 4.22
N CYS A 13 -17.27 5.43 4.03
CA CYS A 13 -17.32 4.84 2.70
C CYS A 13 -18.67 4.17 2.47
N PHE A 14 -19.11 4.21 1.22
CA PHE A 14 -20.28 3.47 0.79
C PHE A 14 -19.87 2.04 0.45
N ILE A 15 -20.63 1.05 0.92
CA ILE A 15 -20.43 -0.35 0.54
C ILE A 15 -21.51 -0.73 -0.48
N PRO A 16 -21.12 -1.06 -1.74
CA PRO A 16 -22.05 -1.57 -2.74
C PRO A 16 -22.80 -2.81 -2.25
N GLU A 17 -24.07 -2.95 -2.66
CA GLU A 17 -24.93 -4.06 -2.25
C GLU A 17 -24.28 -5.43 -2.53
N SER A 18 -23.60 -5.54 -3.68
CA SER A 18 -22.96 -6.77 -4.14
C SER A 18 -21.88 -7.30 -3.19
N VAL A 19 -21.33 -6.45 -2.33
CA VAL A 19 -20.27 -6.80 -1.36
C VAL A 19 -20.67 -6.52 0.08
N ARG A 20 -21.94 -6.19 0.35
CA ARG A 20 -22.41 -5.89 1.72
C ARG A 20 -22.24 -7.06 2.68
N ARG A 21 -22.27 -8.30 2.18
CA ARG A 21 -21.99 -9.50 2.98
C ARG A 21 -20.59 -9.52 3.63
N TYR A 22 -19.67 -8.70 3.15
CA TYR A 22 -18.30 -8.57 3.65
C TYR A 22 -18.10 -7.34 4.55
N ALA A 23 -19.17 -6.67 5.00
CA ALA A 23 -19.08 -5.40 5.75
C ALA A 23 -18.27 -5.49 7.07
N GLY A 24 -18.02 -6.68 7.61
CA GLY A 24 -17.17 -6.88 8.79
C GLY A 24 -15.66 -6.98 8.50
N GLU A 25 -15.27 -7.06 7.23
CA GLU A 25 -13.87 -7.14 6.80
C GLU A 25 -13.25 -5.74 6.64
N PRO A 26 -11.91 -5.61 6.69
CA PRO A 26 -11.29 -4.31 6.42
C PRO A 26 -11.56 -3.87 4.98
N LEU A 27 -11.71 -2.56 4.77
CA LEU A 27 -12.13 -1.98 3.49
C LEU A 27 -11.37 -2.50 2.26
N TYR A 28 -10.07 -2.76 2.36
CA TYR A 28 -9.29 -3.27 1.23
C TYR A 28 -9.74 -4.68 0.79
N ILE A 29 -10.20 -5.53 1.71
CA ILE A 29 -10.76 -6.86 1.40
C ILE A 29 -12.12 -6.72 0.72
N ILE A 30 -12.98 -5.82 1.21
CA ILE A 30 -14.28 -5.55 0.59
C ILE A 30 -14.09 -5.05 -0.85
N VAL A 31 -13.14 -4.13 -1.06
CA VAL A 31 -12.77 -3.64 -2.39
C VAL A 31 -12.21 -4.76 -3.26
N ALA A 32 -11.41 -5.67 -2.71
CA ALA A 32 -10.90 -6.81 -3.47
C ALA A 32 -12.02 -7.74 -3.95
N HIS A 33 -13.00 -8.05 -3.10
CA HIS A 33 -14.18 -8.82 -3.50
C HIS A 33 -14.98 -8.11 -4.59
N TRP A 34 -15.14 -6.79 -4.49
CA TRP A 34 -15.84 -6.02 -5.51
C TRP A 34 -15.10 -6.04 -6.85
N CYS A 35 -13.77 -5.85 -6.83
CA CYS A 35 -12.93 -5.96 -8.02
C CYS A 35 -13.01 -7.37 -8.64
N GLN A 36 -13.04 -8.42 -7.82
CA GLN A 36 -13.19 -9.79 -8.28
C GLN A 36 -14.54 -10.00 -9.01
N GLN A 37 -15.62 -9.38 -8.54
CA GLN A 37 -16.93 -9.45 -9.19
C GLN A 37 -16.96 -8.78 -10.57
N GLN A 38 -16.08 -7.80 -10.82
CA GLN A 38 -16.02 -7.13 -12.13
C GLN A 38 -15.48 -8.04 -13.24
N GLN A 39 -14.69 -9.06 -12.89
CA GLN A 39 -14.04 -9.98 -13.86
C GLN A 39 -13.25 -9.24 -14.97
N ASP A 40 -12.78 -8.02 -14.68
CA ASP A 40 -12.06 -7.18 -15.64
C ASP A 40 -11.01 -6.31 -14.91
N TRP A 41 -10.21 -5.58 -15.68
CA TRP A 41 -9.22 -4.62 -15.22
C TRP A 41 -9.92 -3.40 -14.60
N VAL A 42 -9.69 -3.22 -13.31
CA VAL A 42 -10.28 -2.15 -12.53
C VAL A 42 -9.29 -1.00 -12.37
N GLN A 43 -9.79 0.21 -12.58
CA GLN A 43 -9.08 1.47 -12.42
C GLN A 43 -9.42 2.14 -11.09
N ARG A 44 -8.53 3.04 -10.65
CA ARG A 44 -8.73 3.91 -9.48
C ARG A 44 -10.07 4.65 -9.51
N GLY A 45 -10.49 5.13 -10.69
CA GLY A 45 -11.74 5.87 -10.86
C GLY A 45 -12.97 5.03 -10.52
N GLN A 46 -13.03 3.80 -11.03
CA GLN A 46 -14.13 2.88 -10.78
C GLN A 46 -14.26 2.53 -9.29
N ILE A 47 -13.13 2.34 -8.59
CA ILE A 47 -13.13 2.11 -7.13
C ILE A 47 -13.60 3.35 -6.37
N SER A 48 -13.12 4.53 -6.77
CA SER A 48 -13.49 5.81 -6.18
C SER A 48 -15.01 6.06 -6.27
N GLU A 49 -15.57 5.78 -7.44
CA GLU A 49 -17.00 5.91 -7.73
C GLU A 49 -17.82 4.85 -6.99
N ALA A 50 -17.48 3.57 -7.06
CA ALA A 50 -18.26 2.52 -6.43
C ALA A 50 -18.33 2.63 -4.90
N PHE A 51 -17.25 3.09 -4.25
CA PHE A 51 -17.16 3.18 -2.79
C PHE A 51 -17.37 4.59 -2.23
N HIS A 52 -17.67 5.56 -3.10
CA HIS A 52 -17.76 6.99 -2.76
C HIS A 52 -16.57 7.48 -1.92
N ILE A 53 -15.36 7.05 -2.29
CA ILE A 53 -14.10 7.48 -1.65
C ILE A 53 -13.33 8.40 -2.58
N THR A 54 -12.36 9.13 -2.05
CA THR A 54 -11.49 9.96 -2.87
C THR A 54 -10.62 9.10 -3.79
N ALA A 55 -10.31 9.65 -4.98
CA ALA A 55 -9.37 9.05 -5.93
C ALA A 55 -8.02 8.70 -5.27
N ARG A 56 -7.51 9.59 -4.39
CA ARG A 56 -6.27 9.34 -3.63
C ARG A 56 -6.38 8.10 -2.76
N ARG A 57 -7.49 7.94 -2.03
CA ARG A 57 -7.72 6.77 -1.17
C ARG A 57 -7.84 5.48 -1.98
N ALA A 58 -8.52 5.53 -3.12
CA ALA A 58 -8.56 4.41 -4.06
C ALA A 58 -7.15 4.01 -4.55
N SER A 59 -6.27 4.97 -4.88
CA SER A 59 -4.87 4.66 -5.24
C SER A 59 -4.12 3.96 -4.12
N TYR A 60 -4.32 4.39 -2.87
CA TYR A 60 -3.69 3.74 -1.72
C TYR A 60 -4.19 2.31 -1.55
N LEU A 61 -5.49 2.07 -1.72
CA LEU A 61 -6.06 0.72 -1.66
C LEU A 61 -5.48 -0.17 -2.76
N MET A 62 -5.41 0.30 -4.01
CA MET A 62 -4.77 -0.44 -5.11
C MET A 62 -3.31 -0.78 -4.81
N SER A 63 -2.55 0.17 -4.24
CA SER A 63 -1.15 -0.05 -3.86
C SER A 63 -1.04 -1.05 -2.70
N TYR A 64 -1.97 -1.00 -1.75
CA TYR A 64 -2.02 -1.92 -0.62
C TYR A 64 -2.34 -3.34 -1.07
N LEU A 65 -3.31 -3.50 -1.97
CA LEU A 65 -3.67 -4.79 -2.57
C LEU A 65 -2.47 -5.44 -3.26
N ARG A 66 -1.69 -4.67 -4.01
CA ARG A 66 -0.47 -5.16 -4.66
C ARG A 66 0.59 -5.63 -3.65
N ASN A 67 0.85 -4.83 -2.61
CA ASN A 67 2.07 -4.97 -1.82
C ASN A 67 1.91 -5.69 -0.47
N LYS A 68 0.71 -5.66 0.12
CA LYS A 68 0.50 -6.04 1.53
C LYS A 68 -0.65 -7.01 1.75
N ALA A 69 -1.46 -7.29 0.74
CA ALA A 69 -2.61 -8.17 0.89
C ALA A 69 -2.23 -9.63 0.61
N SER A 70 -1.69 -10.34 1.61
CA SER A 70 -1.44 -11.80 1.51
C SER A 70 -2.70 -12.60 1.18
N ARG A 71 -3.87 -12.07 1.56
CA ARG A 71 -5.19 -12.65 1.27
C ARG A 71 -5.67 -12.40 -0.17
N VAL A 72 -5.04 -11.52 -0.94
CA VAL A 72 -5.56 -11.14 -2.27
C VAL A 72 -4.58 -11.52 -3.36
N VAL A 73 -5.01 -12.38 -4.26
CA VAL A 73 -4.25 -12.72 -5.46
C VAL A 73 -4.69 -11.78 -6.57
N CYS A 74 -3.81 -10.88 -6.99
CA CYS A 74 -4.09 -9.91 -8.03
C CYS A 74 -2.93 -9.76 -9.02
N VAL A 75 -3.27 -9.33 -10.23
CA VAL A 75 -2.32 -8.93 -11.28
C VAL A 75 -2.47 -7.43 -11.48
N CYS A 76 -1.35 -6.75 -11.72
CA CYS A 76 -1.32 -5.32 -11.90
C CYS A 76 -0.62 -4.98 -13.22
N ARG A 77 -1.15 -4.00 -13.96
CA ARG A 77 -0.51 -3.51 -15.19
C ARG A 77 -0.51 -1.99 -15.27
N HIS A 78 0.41 -1.48 -16.08
CA HIS A 78 0.42 -0.09 -16.50
C HIS A 78 0.00 -0.03 -17.97
N GLN A 79 -1.14 0.59 -18.25
CA GLN A 79 -1.56 0.88 -19.61
C GLN A 79 -1.05 2.27 -19.99
N THR A 80 -0.35 2.38 -21.12
CA THR A 80 0.04 3.69 -21.67
C THR A 80 -1.05 4.14 -22.62
N LEU A 81 -1.68 5.27 -22.32
CA LEU A 81 -2.72 5.87 -23.14
C LEU A 81 -2.10 6.59 -24.35
N SER A 82 -2.93 6.91 -25.35
CA SER A 82 -2.53 7.67 -26.55
C SER A 82 -1.86 9.01 -26.22
N ASN A 83 -2.24 9.63 -25.11
CA ASN A 83 -1.64 10.88 -24.61
C ASN A 83 -0.34 10.69 -23.81
N LYS A 84 0.30 9.51 -23.90
CA LYS A 84 1.50 9.12 -23.12
C LYS A 84 1.31 9.09 -21.60
N ALA A 85 0.10 9.29 -21.09
CA ALA A 85 -0.18 9.12 -19.68
C ALA A 85 -0.23 7.63 -19.32
N ARG A 86 0.33 7.26 -18.18
CA ARG A 86 0.25 5.89 -17.65
C ARG A 86 -0.96 5.77 -16.74
N ARG A 87 -1.80 4.77 -17.00
CA ARG A 87 -2.93 4.39 -16.16
C ARG A 87 -2.62 3.08 -15.46
N TYR A 88 -2.85 3.05 -14.16
CA TYR A 88 -2.64 1.86 -13.34
C TYR A 88 -3.95 1.08 -13.21
N GLU A 89 -3.88 -0.21 -13.45
CA GLU A 89 -5.02 -1.12 -13.44
C GLU A 89 -4.71 -2.36 -12.62
N ILE A 90 -5.73 -2.89 -11.95
CA ILE A 90 -5.65 -4.09 -11.12
C ILE A 90 -6.71 -5.10 -11.58
N PHE A 91 -6.32 -6.35 -11.67
CA PHE A 91 -7.21 -7.48 -11.89
C PHE A 91 -7.13 -8.39 -10.66
N VAL A 92 -8.24 -8.59 -9.96
CA VAL A 92 -8.27 -9.48 -8.78
C VAL A 92 -8.72 -10.87 -9.23
N VAL A 93 -7.80 -11.83 -9.13
CA VAL A 93 -8.04 -13.22 -9.55
C VAL A 93 -8.89 -13.94 -8.51
N ARG A 94 -8.48 -13.85 -7.24
CA ARG A 94 -9.22 -14.44 -6.12
C ARG A 94 -8.88 -13.75 -4.80
N VAL A 95 -9.84 -13.74 -3.88
CA VAL A 95 -9.65 -13.35 -2.49
C VAL A 95 -9.72 -14.61 -1.64
N LEU A 96 -8.67 -14.86 -0.87
CA LEU A 96 -8.56 -15.96 0.07
C LEU A 96 -9.34 -15.63 1.35
N GLU A 97 -10.03 -16.64 1.87
CA GLU A 97 -10.68 -16.56 3.17
C GLU A 97 -9.64 -16.24 4.24
N ASN A 98 -10.07 -15.52 5.28
CA ASN A 98 -9.22 -15.36 6.44
C ASN A 98 -9.00 -16.76 7.02
N PRO A 99 -7.75 -17.26 7.16
CA PRO A 99 -7.57 -18.43 8.01
C PRO A 99 -8.09 -18.01 9.37
N GLU A 100 -9.14 -18.68 9.85
CA GLU A 100 -9.65 -18.53 11.22
C GLU A 100 -8.43 -18.39 12.13
N PRO A 101 -8.29 -17.28 12.88
CA PRO A 101 -7.17 -17.17 13.79
C PRO A 101 -7.38 -18.32 14.75
N ALA A 102 -6.60 -19.41 14.59
CA ALA A 102 -6.65 -20.57 15.46
C ALA A 102 -6.68 -19.99 16.86
N ARG A 103 -7.84 -20.15 17.51
CA ARG A 103 -8.23 -19.42 18.72
C ARG A 103 -6.98 -19.36 19.57
N ARG A 104 -6.32 -18.21 19.61
CA ARG A 104 -5.22 -18.02 20.55
C ARG A 104 -5.95 -18.06 21.86
N GLU A 105 -6.01 -19.26 22.45
CA GLU A 105 -6.21 -19.40 23.87
C GLU A 105 -5.33 -18.31 24.46
N ARG A 106 -5.99 -17.38 25.15
CA ARG A 106 -5.30 -16.39 25.93
C ARG A 106 -4.60 -17.16 27.02
N THR A 107 -3.46 -17.76 26.70
CA THR A 107 -2.41 -17.95 27.67
C THR A 107 -2.12 -16.54 28.15
N LEU A 108 -2.54 -16.28 29.38
CA LEU A 108 -2.21 -15.12 30.19
C LEU A 108 -0.70 -15.13 30.49
N THR A 109 0.13 -15.23 29.45
CA THR A 109 1.57 -15.11 29.55
C THR A 109 1.91 -13.65 29.28
N SER A 110 2.15 -12.96 30.40
CA SER A 110 2.91 -11.74 30.57
C SER A 110 2.86 -10.73 29.41
N GLN A 111 2.16 -9.64 29.69
CA GLN A 111 2.24 -8.35 29.04
C GLN A 111 3.69 -7.99 28.70
N ALA A 112 4.12 -8.27 27.46
CA ALA A 112 5.41 -7.79 26.96
C ALA A 112 5.34 -6.26 26.97
N SER A 113 6.13 -5.65 27.87
CA SER A 113 6.24 -4.21 28.01
C SER A 113 6.61 -3.59 26.67
N ARG A 114 5.62 -2.99 26.00
CA ARG A 114 5.84 -2.02 24.93
C ARG A 114 6.41 -0.77 25.57
N ARG A 115 7.72 -0.72 25.76
CA ARG A 115 8.59 0.48 25.90
C ARG A 115 9.93 0.05 26.48
N ARG A 116 10.86 -0.29 25.60
CA ARG A 116 12.26 0.12 25.71
C ARG A 116 12.83 0.05 24.29
N VAL A 117 12.67 1.16 23.57
CA VAL A 117 13.64 1.49 22.53
C VAL A 117 14.92 1.74 23.32
N GLY A 118 15.82 0.76 23.34
CA GLY A 118 17.18 0.99 23.84
C GLY A 118 17.74 2.16 23.06
N ASN A 119 18.43 3.06 23.75
CA ASN A 119 19.10 4.22 23.17
C ASN A 119 20.20 3.73 22.21
N GLY A 120 19.80 3.29 21.02
CA GLY A 120 20.68 2.91 19.93
C GLY A 120 21.35 4.19 19.46
N ASP A 121 22.66 4.23 19.61
CA ASP A 121 23.50 5.38 19.35
C ASP A 121 23.17 5.98 17.97
N SER A 122 22.45 7.10 17.97
CA SER A 122 21.99 7.77 16.76
C SER A 122 23.14 8.34 15.94
N THR A 123 24.34 8.44 16.53
CA THR A 123 25.54 8.89 15.84
C THR A 123 25.93 7.91 14.75
N GLN A 124 25.95 6.60 15.03
CA GLN A 124 26.30 5.57 14.04
C GLN A 124 25.30 5.50 12.89
N ALA A 125 24.00 5.67 13.19
CA ALA A 125 22.96 5.72 12.16
C ALA A 125 23.08 6.98 11.29
N ASN A 126 23.35 8.14 11.88
CA ASN A 126 23.58 9.39 11.14
C ASN A 126 24.86 9.35 10.32
N GLU A 127 25.95 8.79 10.85
CA GLU A 127 27.22 8.63 10.12
C GLU A 127 27.05 7.73 8.91
N LEU A 128 26.37 6.59 9.06
CA LEU A 128 26.02 5.71 7.94
C LEU A 128 25.19 6.44 6.89
N TRP A 129 24.19 7.20 7.33
CA TRP A 129 23.33 7.98 6.43
C TRP A 129 24.11 9.08 5.69
N ASN A 130 24.95 9.83 6.39
CA ASN A 130 25.80 10.88 5.83
C ASN A 130 26.81 10.29 4.84
N ARG A 131 27.43 9.15 5.17
CA ARG A 131 28.39 8.46 4.28
C ARG A 131 27.74 7.98 2.99
N LEU A 132 26.51 7.47 3.06
CA LEU A 132 25.73 7.07 1.89
C LEU A 132 25.32 8.27 1.02
N CYS A 133 24.95 9.39 1.64
CA CYS A 133 24.62 10.63 0.92
C CYS A 133 25.87 11.23 0.24
N SER A 134 27.02 11.24 0.92
CA SER A 134 28.29 11.71 0.35
C SER A 134 28.77 10.85 -0.81
N ASN A 135 28.63 9.52 -0.74
CA ASN A 135 28.99 8.62 -1.85
C ASN A 135 28.11 8.79 -3.10
N ARG A 136 26.86 9.24 -2.95
CA ARG A 136 26.01 9.60 -4.12
C ARG A 136 26.49 10.88 -4.82
N ASN A 137 27.26 11.73 -4.14
CA ASN A 137 27.87 12.92 -4.71
C ASN A 137 29.28 12.65 -5.29
N ALA A 138 29.93 11.53 -4.95
CA ALA A 138 31.23 11.14 -5.51
C ALA A 138 31.17 10.91 -7.03
N GLY A 139 30.01 10.47 -7.56
CA GLY A 139 29.77 10.36 -9.00
C GLY A 139 29.65 11.70 -9.75
N LYS A 140 29.66 12.85 -9.05
CA LYS A 140 29.72 14.18 -9.68
C LYS A 140 31.11 14.81 -9.65
N ILE A 141 32.03 14.30 -8.83
CA ILE A 141 33.40 14.84 -8.72
C ILE A 141 34.30 14.25 -9.82
N LEU A 142 34.12 12.98 -10.18
CA LEU A 142 34.82 12.33 -11.29
C LEU A 142 34.45 12.84 -12.70
N LYS A 143 33.58 13.84 -12.82
CA LYS A 143 33.22 14.43 -14.12
C LYS A 143 33.72 15.85 -14.30
N LYS A 144 34.51 16.37 -13.35
CA LYS A 144 35.05 17.73 -13.38
C LYS A 144 36.57 17.81 -13.52
N GLU A 145 37.26 16.67 -13.53
CA GLU A 145 38.73 16.61 -13.69
C GLU A 145 39.16 16.30 -15.14
N ASP A 146 38.23 15.99 -16.06
CA ASP A 146 38.54 15.73 -17.47
C ASP A 146 38.36 16.95 -18.41
N GLU A 147 38.18 18.17 -17.88
CA GLU A 147 37.95 19.39 -18.68
C GLU A 147 39.00 20.50 -18.49
N ASP A 148 40.13 20.22 -17.82
CA ASP A 148 41.21 21.21 -17.64
C ASP A 148 42.60 20.59 -17.89
N ASP A 149 42.81 20.09 -19.12
CA ASP A 149 44.13 19.84 -19.70
C ASP A 149 44.02 19.99 -21.23
N GLY A 150 44.02 21.24 -21.71
CA GLY A 150 44.15 21.51 -23.14
C GLY A 150 43.74 22.92 -23.56
N VAL A 151 44.64 23.89 -23.42
CA VAL A 151 45.30 24.67 -24.49
C VAL A 151 46.46 25.47 -23.88
#